data_AF-A0A3P8WHJ2-F1
#
_entry.id   AF-A0A3P8WHJ2-F1
#
_cell.length_a   1.000
_cell.length_b   1.000
_cell.length_c   1.000
_cell.angle_alpha   90.00
_cell.angle_beta   90.00
_cell.angle_gamma   90.00
#
_symmetry.space_group_name_H-M   'P 1'
#
loop_
_entity.id
_entity.type
_entity.pdbx_description
1 polymer ?
#
loop_
_entity_poly.entity_id
_entity_poly.type
_entity_poly.pdbx_seq_one_letter_code
_entity_poly.pdbx_strand_id
1 'polypeptide(L)'
;MRTEQAITEQTQSEPISLMYSEANRRETFTSWPHAGYRWAQPDPMAQAGFYHQPASTGDDRAMCFTCSVCLVCWEPTDEPWSEHERHSPNCPFVKGEHTQNVPLSVTLATSPAQFPNSPDNSDKISCYGFGSCPQFLAAATKRGKICIWDVSKMMKVREKTPSCE
;
A
#
# COMPACT_ATOMS: atom_id res chain seq x y z
N MET A 1 32.45 -25.64 -28.16
CA MET A 1 31.30 -26.45 -28.62
C MET A 1 30.50 -26.86 -27.41
N ARG A 2 29.23 -26.41 -27.33
CA ARG A 2 28.06 -26.99 -26.64
C ARG A 2 28.23 -27.38 -25.16
N THR A 3 27.38 -26.95 -24.24
CA THR A 3 25.93 -26.79 -24.33
C THR A 3 25.41 -25.66 -23.45
N GLU A 4 24.65 -24.76 -24.06
CA GLU A 4 23.66 -23.93 -23.37
C GLU A 4 22.57 -24.87 -22.82
N GLN A 5 22.25 -24.77 -21.53
CA GLN A 5 20.99 -25.28 -20.99
C GLN A 5 20.22 -24.08 -20.45
N ALA A 6 19.13 -23.79 -21.16
CA ALA A 6 18.09 -22.87 -20.73
C ALA A 6 17.49 -23.37 -19.40
N ILE A 7 17.56 -22.54 -18.37
CA ILE A 7 16.73 -22.68 -17.18
C ILE A 7 15.67 -21.60 -17.28
N THR A 8 14.51 -22.00 -17.80
CA THR A 8 13.27 -21.22 -17.71
C THR A 8 12.74 -21.34 -16.29
N GLU A 9 13.27 -20.55 -15.35
CA GLU A 9 12.59 -20.28 -14.08
C GLU A 9 11.53 -19.21 -14.34
N GLN A 10 10.32 -19.64 -14.69
CA GLN A 10 9.13 -18.79 -14.70
C GLN A 10 8.75 -18.47 -13.25
N THR A 11 9.44 -17.50 -12.64
CA THR A 11 8.85 -16.72 -11.55
C THR A 11 7.80 -15.82 -12.20
N GLN A 12 6.52 -15.97 -11.82
CA GLN A 12 5.50 -14.99 -12.15
C GLN A 12 5.89 -13.68 -11.44
N SER A 13 6.70 -12.86 -12.12
CA SER A 13 7.03 -11.53 -11.62
C SER A 13 5.76 -10.70 -11.73
N GLU A 14 5.13 -10.42 -10.59
CA GLU A 14 4.07 -9.42 -10.51
C GLU A 14 4.53 -8.16 -11.26
N PRO A 15 3.73 -7.61 -12.17
CA PRO A 15 4.16 -6.47 -12.97
C PRO A 15 4.52 -5.30 -12.06
N ILE A 16 5.66 -4.66 -12.33
CA ILE A 16 6.20 -3.53 -11.55
C ILE A 16 5.14 -2.43 -11.34
N SER A 17 4.21 -2.27 -12.28
CA SER A 17 3.09 -1.32 -12.17
C SER A 17 2.17 -1.55 -10.98
N LEU A 18 2.03 -2.78 -10.47
CA LEU A 18 1.26 -3.04 -9.25
C LEU A 18 1.95 -2.44 -8.02
N MET A 19 3.29 -2.37 -8.02
CA MET A 19 4.09 -1.86 -6.91
C MET A 19 4.17 -0.33 -6.87
N TYR A 20 3.52 0.36 -7.80
CA TYR A 20 3.26 1.80 -7.72
C TYR A 20 2.42 2.14 -6.48
N SER A 21 1.48 1.27 -6.12
CA SER A 21 0.68 1.39 -4.90
C SER A 21 1.48 1.00 -3.65
N GLU A 22 1.67 1.95 -2.73
CA GLU A 22 2.25 1.68 -1.42
C GLU A 22 1.48 0.61 -0.65
N ALA A 23 0.14 0.57 -0.78
CA ALA A 23 -0.69 -0.45 -0.18
C ALA A 23 -0.36 -1.86 -0.72
N ASN A 24 -0.17 -1.99 -2.04
CA ASN A 24 0.21 -3.27 -2.65
C ASN A 24 1.61 -3.69 -2.21
N ARG A 25 2.56 -2.74 -2.17
CA ARG A 25 3.91 -3.01 -1.66
C ARG A 25 3.87 -3.54 -0.23
N ARG A 26 3.08 -2.92 0.64
CA ARG A 26 2.88 -3.35 2.04
C ARG A 26 2.34 -4.77 2.14
N GLU A 27 1.40 -5.17 1.27
CA GLU A 27 0.82 -6.52 1.27
C GLU A 27 1.82 -7.62 0.91
N THR A 28 2.92 -7.30 0.21
CA THR A 28 3.94 -8.30 -0.11
C THR A 28 4.70 -8.82 1.13
N PHE A 29 4.70 -8.08 2.24
CA PHE A 29 5.43 -8.43 3.46
C PHE A 29 4.72 -9.46 4.36
N THR A 30 3.73 -10.21 3.84
CA THR A 30 3.02 -11.23 4.62
C THR A 30 3.93 -12.34 5.15
N SER A 31 4.97 -12.72 4.40
CA SER A 31 5.97 -13.73 4.80
C SER A 31 7.32 -13.12 5.18
N TRP A 32 7.35 -11.84 5.58
CA TRP A 32 8.59 -11.16 5.96
C TRP A 32 9.19 -11.75 7.24
N PRO A 33 10.47 -12.19 7.24
CA PRO A 33 11.05 -12.91 8.38
C PRO A 33 11.34 -12.01 9.60
N HIS A 34 11.34 -10.69 9.43
CA HIS A 34 11.83 -9.73 10.43
C HIS A 34 10.74 -9.04 11.23
N ALA A 35 9.71 -9.77 11.66
CA ALA A 35 8.59 -9.22 12.45
C ALA A 35 9.01 -8.52 13.77
N GLY A 36 10.21 -8.81 14.30
CA GLY A 36 10.75 -8.20 15.51
C GLY A 36 11.59 -6.93 15.30
N TYR A 37 11.86 -6.53 14.06
CA TYR A 37 12.78 -5.42 13.78
C TYR A 37 12.03 -4.10 13.84
N ARG A 38 12.44 -3.16 14.72
CA ARG A 38 11.71 -1.89 14.89
C ARG A 38 11.46 -1.15 13.58
N TRP A 39 12.47 -1.11 12.71
CA TRP A 39 12.47 -0.27 11.50
C TRP A 39 12.00 -1.02 10.26
N ALA A 40 12.54 -2.22 10.02
CA ALA A 40 12.21 -3.05 8.85
C ALA A 40 10.84 -3.76 9.00
N GLN A 41 9.79 -3.03 9.36
CA GLN A 41 8.41 -3.48 9.39
C GLN A 41 7.71 -3.23 8.03
N PRO A 42 6.55 -3.86 7.75
CA PRO A 42 5.83 -3.68 6.48
C PRO A 42 5.55 -2.21 6.12
N ASP A 43 5.10 -1.40 7.08
CA ASP A 43 4.71 0.00 6.79
C ASP A 43 5.93 0.85 6.40
N PRO A 44 7.02 0.93 7.20
CA PRO A 44 8.20 1.70 6.82
C PRO A 44 8.88 1.20 5.55
N MET A 45 8.93 -0.12 5.34
CA MET A 45 9.51 -0.73 4.14
C MET A 45 8.73 -0.30 2.88
N ALA A 46 7.41 -0.45 2.89
CA ALA A 46 6.56 -0.04 1.78
C ALA A 46 6.63 1.46 1.52
N GLN A 47 6.65 2.26 2.60
CA GLN A 47 6.78 3.71 2.53
C GLN A 47 8.09 4.14 1.85
N ALA A 48 9.21 3.48 2.17
CA ALA A 48 10.52 3.69 1.53
C ALA A 48 10.61 3.15 0.09
N GLY A 49 9.51 2.62 -0.46
CA GLY A 49 9.41 2.17 -1.84
C GLY A 49 9.76 0.69 -2.02
N PHE A 50 9.95 -0.07 -0.94
CA PHE A 50 10.27 -1.48 -1.04
C PHE A 50 9.03 -2.36 -1.09
N TYR A 51 9.11 -3.44 -1.85
CA TYR A 51 8.21 -4.59 -1.76
C TYR A 51 9.05 -5.85 -1.55
N HIS A 52 8.49 -6.81 -0.81
CA HIS A 52 9.11 -8.09 -0.55
C HIS A 52 8.96 -9.01 -1.78
N GLN A 53 10.09 -9.56 -2.23
CA GLN A 53 10.14 -10.54 -3.32
C GLN A 53 11.04 -11.71 -2.89
N PRO A 54 10.51 -12.65 -2.08
CA PRO A 54 11.29 -13.78 -1.59
C PRO A 54 11.81 -14.62 -2.76
N ALA A 55 13.03 -15.13 -2.63
CA ALA A 55 13.65 -16.03 -3.60
C ALA A 55 14.15 -17.29 -2.89
N SER A 56 14.44 -18.35 -3.64
CA SER A 56 15.05 -19.57 -3.10
C SER A 56 16.39 -19.30 -2.40
N THR A 57 17.08 -18.22 -2.77
CA THR A 57 18.37 -17.80 -2.24
C THR A 57 18.29 -16.84 -1.05
N GLY A 58 17.10 -16.38 -0.67
CA GLY A 58 16.92 -15.42 0.43
C GLY A 58 15.46 -15.03 0.65
N ASP A 59 15.01 -15.14 1.90
CA ASP A 59 13.65 -14.89 2.37
C ASP A 59 13.41 -13.44 2.84
N ASP A 60 14.44 -12.60 2.87
CA ASP A 60 14.36 -11.19 3.27
C ASP A 60 14.68 -10.20 2.13
N ARG A 61 14.43 -10.63 0.90
CA ARG A 61 14.73 -9.85 -0.30
C ARG A 61 13.70 -8.75 -0.55
N ALA A 62 14.14 -7.49 -0.51
CA ALA A 62 13.30 -6.31 -0.73
C ALA A 62 13.75 -5.52 -1.97
N MET A 63 12.80 -5.14 -2.82
CA MET A 63 13.06 -4.45 -4.09
C MET A 63 12.37 -3.09 -4.17
N CYS A 64 13.06 -2.09 -4.71
CA CYS A 64 12.44 -0.78 -4.97
C CYS A 64 11.57 -0.81 -6.24
N PHE A 65 10.34 -0.28 -6.18
CA PHE A 65 9.44 -0.16 -7.34
C PHE A 65 9.92 0.81 -8.44
N THR A 66 10.86 1.71 -8.13
CA THR A 66 11.34 2.76 -9.04
C THR A 66 12.70 2.43 -9.63
N CYS A 67 13.71 2.21 -8.80
CA CYS A 67 15.10 2.02 -9.25
C CYS A 67 15.52 0.54 -9.32
N SER A 68 14.65 -0.38 -8.90
CA SER A 68 14.89 -1.82 -8.88
C SER A 68 16.09 -2.26 -8.03
N VAL A 69 16.63 -1.40 -7.15
CA VAL A 69 17.65 -1.81 -6.17
C VAL A 69 17.07 -2.94 -5.31
N CYS A 70 17.90 -3.96 -5.07
CA CYS A 70 17.54 -5.16 -4.35
C CYS A 70 18.42 -5.26 -3.11
N LEU A 71 17.82 -5.19 -1.92
CA LEU A 71 18.50 -5.28 -0.65
C LEU A 71 18.09 -6.58 0.06
N VAL A 72 19.07 -7.21 0.71
CA VAL A 72 18.98 -8.49 1.43
C VAL A 72 19.82 -8.38 2.70
N CYS A 73 19.68 -9.36 3.60
CA CYS A 73 20.41 -9.39 4.88
C CYS A 73 20.12 -8.15 5.74
N TRP A 74 18.84 -7.82 5.90
CA TRP A 74 18.40 -6.71 6.74
C TRP A 74 18.80 -6.94 8.20
N GLU A 75 19.20 -5.87 8.88
CA GLU A 75 19.58 -5.87 10.29
C GLU A 75 18.54 -5.12 11.17
N PRO A 76 18.47 -5.39 12.49
CA PRO A 76 17.51 -4.72 13.39
C PRO A 76 17.63 -3.20 13.44
N THR A 77 18.80 -2.66 13.09
CA THR A 77 19.11 -1.23 13.08
C THR A 77 18.86 -0.55 11.74
N ASP A 78 18.60 -1.33 10.68
CA ASP A 78 18.47 -0.79 9.32
C ASP A 78 17.18 -0.01 9.17
N GLU A 79 17.33 1.27 8.85
CA GLU A 79 16.23 2.16 8.55
C GLU A 79 16.00 2.19 7.03
N PRO A 80 14.80 1.83 6.53
CA PRO A 80 14.60 1.60 5.10
C PRO A 80 14.95 2.79 4.19
N TRP A 81 14.66 4.03 4.58
CA TRP A 81 15.03 5.18 3.76
C TRP A 81 16.53 5.40 3.73
N SER A 82 17.19 5.33 4.89
CA SER A 82 18.66 5.43 4.97
C SER A 82 19.35 4.38 4.12
N GLU A 83 18.91 3.12 4.17
CA GLU A 83 19.47 2.06 3.34
C GLU A 83 19.19 2.28 1.84
N HIS A 84 17.99 2.74 1.49
CA HIS A 84 17.68 3.06 0.10
C HIS A 84 18.57 4.17 -0.45
N GLU A 85 18.76 5.26 0.31
CA GLU A 85 19.65 6.36 -0.08
C GLU A 85 21.11 5.91 -0.18
N ARG A 86 21.57 5.10 0.79
CA ARG A 86 22.95 4.59 0.83
C ARG A 86 23.30 3.74 -0.38
N HIS A 87 22.40 2.84 -0.80
CA HIS A 87 22.65 1.90 -1.90
C HIS A 87 22.21 2.40 -3.27
N SER A 88 21.26 3.34 -3.33
CA SER A 88 20.76 3.92 -4.59
C SER A 88 20.51 5.43 -4.45
N PRO A 89 21.55 6.25 -4.24
CA PRO A 89 21.42 7.69 -4.01
C PRO A 89 20.87 8.45 -5.24
N ASN A 90 20.86 7.81 -6.41
CA ASN A 90 20.31 8.37 -7.64
C ASN A 90 18.90 7.89 -7.95
N CYS A 91 18.26 7.12 -7.06
CA CYS A 91 16.87 6.72 -7.22
C CYS A 91 15.97 7.98 -7.30
N PRO A 92 15.15 8.14 -8.35
CA PRO A 92 14.21 9.27 -8.46
C PRO A 92 13.28 9.39 -7.25
N PHE A 93 12.88 8.25 -6.67
CA PHE A 93 12.03 8.22 -5.48
C PHE A 93 12.73 8.79 -4.24
N VAL A 94 13.99 8.41 -4.01
CA VAL A 94 14.82 8.95 -2.90
C VAL A 94 15.07 10.44 -3.07
N LYS A 95 15.31 10.89 -4.31
CA LYS A 95 15.51 12.31 -4.64
C LYS A 95 14.25 13.17 -4.53
N GLY A 96 13.08 12.56 -4.30
CA GLY A 96 11.80 13.27 -4.29
C GLY A 96 11.36 13.77 -5.66
N GLU A 97 11.84 13.15 -6.74
CA GLU A 97 11.40 13.44 -8.10
C GLU A 97 9.99 12.86 -8.36
N HIS A 98 9.35 13.32 -9.45
CA HIS A 98 8.03 12.81 -9.83
C HIS A 98 8.12 11.33 -10.26
N THR A 99 7.50 10.44 -9.50
CA THR A 99 7.43 9.00 -9.76
C THR A 99 5.99 8.54 -9.88
N GLN A 100 5.77 7.26 -10.18
CA GLN A 100 4.44 6.66 -10.19
C GLN A 100 3.95 6.24 -8.80
N ASN A 101 4.59 6.69 -7.71
CA ASN A 101 4.17 6.33 -6.36
C ASN A 101 2.72 6.77 -6.10
N VAL A 102 1.90 5.84 -5.62
CA VAL A 102 0.58 6.11 -5.05
C VAL A 102 0.69 5.89 -3.53
N PRO A 103 0.76 6.97 -2.74
CA PRO A 103 0.91 6.87 -1.29
C PRO A 103 -0.28 6.15 -0.63
N LEU A 104 -0.03 5.51 0.51
CA LEU A 104 -1.07 4.78 1.25
C LEU A 104 -2.26 5.69 1.61
N SER A 105 -1.99 6.96 1.94
CA SER A 105 -3.04 7.94 2.23
C SER A 105 -4.00 8.18 1.06
N VAL A 106 -3.48 8.17 -0.18
CA VAL A 106 -4.31 8.29 -1.40
C VAL A 106 -5.15 7.04 -1.60
N THR A 107 -4.57 5.86 -1.43
CA THR A 107 -5.31 4.60 -1.51
C THR A 107 -6.44 4.57 -0.47
N LEU A 108 -6.17 4.96 0.78
CA LEU A 108 -7.17 5.01 1.84
C LEU A 108 -8.26 6.06 1.59
N ALA A 109 -7.90 7.24 1.07
CA ALA A 109 -8.85 8.31 0.79
C ALA A 109 -9.76 8.02 -0.43
N THR A 110 -9.28 7.22 -1.38
CA THR A 110 -10.01 6.84 -2.60
C THR A 110 -10.68 5.46 -2.50
N SER A 111 -10.35 4.69 -1.46
CA SER A 111 -10.97 3.40 -1.21
C SER A 111 -12.49 3.58 -1.09
N PRO A 112 -13.29 2.76 -1.80
CA PRO A 112 -14.73 2.75 -1.60
C PRO A 112 -15.02 2.59 -0.11
N ALA A 113 -16.08 3.24 0.38
CA ALA A 113 -16.52 3.07 1.75
C ALA A 113 -16.83 1.59 2.00
N GLN A 114 -15.91 0.90 2.66
CA GLN A 114 -16.10 -0.50 3.03
C GLN A 114 -16.98 -0.54 4.28
N PHE A 115 -17.94 -1.46 4.30
CA PHE A 115 -18.62 -1.80 5.53
C PHE A 115 -17.59 -2.20 6.59
N PRO A 116 -17.85 -2.00 7.89
CA PRO A 116 -16.99 -2.51 8.93
C PRO A 116 -16.80 -4.02 8.70
N ASN A 117 -15.61 -4.44 8.27
CA ASN A 117 -15.27 -5.85 8.14
C ASN A 117 -15.18 -6.44 9.56
N SER A 118 -16.30 -6.92 10.09
CA SER A 118 -16.27 -7.87 11.19
C SER A 118 -16.11 -9.27 10.60
N PRO A 119 -15.38 -10.19 11.27
CA PRO A 119 -15.18 -11.56 10.81
C PRO A 119 -16.48 -12.32 10.52
N ASP A 120 -17.61 -11.87 11.07
CA ASP A 120 -18.94 -12.46 10.96
C ASP A 120 -19.95 -11.61 10.17
N ASN A 121 -19.54 -10.46 9.62
CA ASN A 121 -20.41 -9.48 8.95
C ASN A 121 -21.60 -8.99 9.82
N SER A 122 -21.52 -9.12 11.14
CA SER A 122 -22.57 -8.74 12.10
C SER A 122 -22.51 -7.28 12.54
N ASP A 123 -21.40 -6.57 12.28
CA ASP A 123 -21.22 -5.15 12.61
C ASP A 123 -21.97 -4.27 11.61
N LYS A 124 -23.30 -4.39 11.62
CA LYS A 124 -24.21 -3.48 10.93
C LYS A 124 -24.10 -2.10 11.56
N ILE A 125 -23.98 -1.08 10.71
CA ILE A 125 -24.04 0.31 11.14
C ILE A 125 -25.38 0.52 11.87
N SER A 126 -25.31 0.92 13.13
CA SER A 126 -26.48 1.12 13.99
C SER A 126 -26.94 2.57 14.01
N CYS A 127 -26.03 3.51 13.80
CA CYS A 127 -26.37 4.92 13.75
C CYS A 127 -25.45 5.68 12.80
N TYR A 128 -26.02 6.74 12.24
CA TYR A 128 -25.37 7.73 11.41
C TYR A 128 -25.64 9.09 12.06
N GLY A 129 -24.61 9.90 12.22
CA GLY A 129 -24.72 11.25 12.76
C GLY A 129 -24.15 12.26 11.77
N PHE A 130 -24.88 13.35 11.59
CA PHE A 130 -24.37 14.54 10.93
C PHE A 130 -23.87 15.50 12.00
N GLY A 131 -22.57 15.82 11.97
CA GLY A 131 -22.03 16.88 12.81
C GLY A 131 -22.41 18.26 12.28
N SER A 132 -22.00 19.32 12.97
CA SER A 132 -22.09 20.71 12.47
C SER A 132 -21.23 20.96 11.22
N CYS A 133 -20.37 20.01 10.86
CA CYS A 133 -19.56 20.01 9.65
C CYS A 133 -20.20 19.06 8.61
N PRO A 134 -20.94 19.55 7.60
CA PRO A 134 -21.64 18.72 6.62
C PRO A 134 -20.69 17.89 5.74
N GLN A 135 -19.41 18.23 5.71
CA GLN A 135 -18.38 17.44 5.05
C GLN A 135 -17.96 16.18 5.81
N PHE A 136 -18.37 16.00 7.07
CA PHE A 136 -18.04 14.80 7.83
C PHE A 136 -19.29 14.03 8.22
N LEU A 137 -19.31 12.74 7.88
CA LEU A 137 -20.35 11.80 8.30
C LEU A 137 -19.77 10.87 9.36
N ALA A 138 -20.38 10.81 10.54
CA ALA A 138 -20.02 9.83 11.55
C ALA A 138 -20.94 8.61 11.45
N ALA A 139 -20.38 7.41 11.47
CA ALA A 139 -21.11 6.15 11.53
C ALA A 139 -20.61 5.34 12.74
N ALA A 140 -21.50 4.67 13.46
CA ALA A 140 -21.10 3.75 14.52
C ALA A 140 -21.77 2.39 14.42
N THR A 141 -21.07 1.35 14.90
CA THR A 141 -21.58 -0.01 15.01
C THR A 141 -22.12 -0.28 16.41
N LYS A 142 -22.93 -1.34 16.55
CA LYS A 142 -23.47 -1.78 17.86
C LYS A 142 -22.37 -2.15 18.87
N ARG A 143 -21.17 -2.47 18.39
CA ARG A 143 -20.01 -2.87 19.21
C ARG A 143 -19.10 -1.68 19.55
N GLY A 144 -19.53 -0.45 19.25
CA GLY A 144 -18.84 0.77 19.66
C GLY A 144 -17.71 1.23 18.73
N LYS A 145 -17.56 0.64 17.54
CA LYS A 145 -16.63 1.16 16.53
C LYS A 145 -17.25 2.40 15.88
N ILE A 146 -16.55 3.53 15.93
CA ILE A 146 -16.96 4.79 15.30
C ILE A 146 -16.04 5.07 14.11
N CYS A 147 -16.62 5.31 12.94
CA CYS A 147 -15.93 5.71 11.72
C CYS A 147 -16.37 7.14 11.35
N ILE A 148 -15.43 8.01 11.01
CA ILE A 148 -15.72 9.36 10.49
C ILE A 148 -15.29 9.39 9.02
N TRP A 149 -16.24 9.73 8.15
CA TRP A 149 -16.07 9.80 6.71
C TRP A 149 -15.98 11.26 6.28
N ASP A 150 -14.97 11.62 5.49
CA ASP A 150 -14.96 12.91 4.77
C ASP A 150 -15.74 12.76 3.46
N VAL A 151 -16.96 13.31 3.44
CA VAL A 151 -17.86 13.27 2.29
C VAL A 151 -17.73 14.51 1.38
N SER A 152 -16.79 15.43 1.66
CA SER A 152 -16.57 16.62 0.82
C SER A 152 -16.24 16.29 -0.65
N LYS A 153 -15.76 15.07 -0.90
CA LYS A 153 -15.36 14.58 -2.22
C LYS A 153 -16.26 13.50 -2.82
N MET A 154 -17.39 13.17 -2.19
CA MET A 154 -18.36 12.24 -2.78
C MET A 154 -19.08 12.91 -3.96
N MET A 155 -18.47 12.77 -5.15
CA MET A 155 -19.08 12.71 -6.48
C MET A 155 -20.33 13.58 -6.68
N LYS A 156 -20.11 14.82 -7.13
CA LYS A 156 -21.16 15.70 -7.66
C LYS A 156 -21.67 15.15 -9.00
N VAL A 157 -22.47 14.09 -8.99
CA VAL A 157 -23.23 13.65 -10.16
C VAL A 157 -24.42 14.61 -10.30
N ARG A 158 -24.28 15.61 -11.17
CA ARG A 158 -25.42 16.40 -11.65
C ARG A 158 -26.19 15.51 -12.63
N GLU A 159 -27.30 14.92 -12.18
CA GLU A 159 -28.33 14.50 -13.12
C GLU A 159 -28.97 15.75 -13.74
N LYS A 160 -28.94 15.83 -15.07
CA LYS A 160 -29.71 16.83 -15.82
C LYS A 160 -31.17 16.41 -15.72
N THR A 161 -32.03 17.27 -15.16
CA THR A 161 -33.46 17.19 -15.41
C THR A 161 -33.72 17.43 -16.90
N PRO A 162 -34.45 16.55 -17.61
CA PRO A 162 -35.18 16.99 -18.79
C PRO A 162 -36.32 17.87 -18.31
N SER A 163 -36.33 19.10 -18.81
CA SER A 163 -37.46 20.01 -18.75
C SER A 163 -38.71 19.33 -19.30
N CYS A 164 -39.83 19.55 -18.60
CA CYS A 164 -41.17 19.26 -19.08
C CYS A 164 -41.48 20.11 -20.31
N GLU A 165 -41.77 19.48 -21.45
CA GLU A 165 -42.71 19.94 -22.49
C GLU A 165 -43.38 18.70 -23.11
#